data_AF-A0A1X0S096-F1
#
_entry.id   AF-A0A1X0S096-F1
#
_cell.length_a   1.000
_cell.length_b   1.000
_cell.length_c   1.000
_cell.angle_alpha   90.00
_cell.angle_beta   90.00
_cell.angle_gamma   90.00
#
_symmetry.space_group_name_H-M   'P 1'
#
loop_
_entity.id
_entity.type
_entity.pdbx_description
1 polymer ?
#
loop_
_entity_poly.entity_id
_entity_poly.type
_entity_poly.pdbx_seq_one_letter_code
_entity_poly.pdbx_strand_id
1 'polypeptide(L)'
;IWTKYTVIAIPGSMLIWFIYLPVVSYIGSAISVDIFPEYYGIVPMLWGNVNFWLFVLLVPFVCNLRDFIWKYAKRMYRPLPYHFVQEIQKYNLPDYRPRMDRFRQAVNKVRRIQRLKRNRGYAFSQNDSDQNKIIRVYDTTQQKPLG
;
A
#
# COMPACT_ATOMS: atom_id res chain seq x y z
N ILE A 1 -8.90 4.23 4.81
CA ILE A 1 -9.05 4.38 3.34
C ILE A 1 -10.02 3.30 2.88
N TRP A 2 -10.95 3.63 1.99
CA TRP A 2 -11.81 2.63 1.36
C TRP A 2 -10.99 1.89 0.30
N THR A 3 -10.64 0.65 0.58
CA THR A 3 -9.94 -0.24 -0.36
C THR A 3 -10.95 -1.06 -1.15
N LYS A 4 -10.52 -1.62 -2.29
CA LYS A 4 -11.36 -2.51 -3.13
C LYS A 4 -11.97 -3.64 -2.30
N TYR A 5 -11.20 -4.20 -1.36
CA TYR A 5 -11.68 -5.26 -0.46
C TYR A 5 -12.76 -4.77 0.51
N THR A 6 -12.62 -3.58 1.11
CA THR A 6 -13.66 -3.04 2.00
C THR A 6 -14.96 -2.71 1.26
N VAL A 7 -14.86 -2.26 0.00
CA VAL A 7 -16.02 -2.00 -0.86
C VAL A 7 -16.71 -3.29 -1.27
N ILE A 8 -15.99 -4.42 -1.38
CA ILE A 8 -16.62 -5.72 -1.64
C ILE A 8 -17.20 -6.30 -0.34
N ALA A 9 -16.45 -6.27 0.76
CA ALA A 9 -16.84 -6.95 2.00
C ALA A 9 -18.09 -6.35 2.64
N ILE A 10 -18.21 -5.02 2.73
CA ILE A 10 -19.31 -4.37 3.45
C ILE A 10 -20.65 -4.59 2.73
N PRO A 11 -20.89 -4.07 1.52
CA PRO A 11 -22.13 -4.33 0.79
C PRO A 11 -22.26 -5.78 0.34
N GLY A 12 -21.15 -6.47 0.04
CA GLY A 12 -21.18 -7.88 -0.34
C GLY A 12 -21.68 -8.79 0.77
N SER A 13 -21.32 -8.53 2.04
CA SER A 13 -21.87 -9.28 3.18
C SER A 13 -23.39 -9.13 3.29
N MET A 14 -23.91 -7.93 3.02
CA MET A 14 -25.35 -7.66 3.01
C MET A 14 -26.05 -8.40 1.86
N LEU A 15 -25.48 -8.37 0.66
CA LEU A 15 -26.00 -9.11 -0.50
C LEU A 15 -26.01 -10.62 -0.28
N ILE A 16 -24.93 -11.17 0.31
CA ILE A 16 -24.84 -12.59 0.64
C ILE A 16 -25.97 -13.00 1.58
N TRP A 17 -26.30 -12.17 2.58
CA TRP A 17 -27.42 -12.45 3.47
C TRP A 17 -28.77 -12.47 2.74
N PHE A 18 -29.01 -11.52 1.83
CA PHE A 18 -30.21 -11.51 1.00
C PHE A 18 -30.31 -12.71 0.05
N ILE A 19 -29.18 -13.24 -0.44
CA ILE A 19 -29.16 -14.46 -1.27
C ILE A 19 -29.32 -15.71 -0.41
N TYR A 20 -28.74 -15.72 0.79
CA TYR A 20 -28.80 -16.84 1.72
C TYR A 20 -30.24 -17.18 2.13
N LEU A 21 -31.06 -16.16 2.44
CA LEU A 21 -32.44 -16.35 2.88
C LEU A 21 -33.30 -17.21 1.92
N PRO A 22 -33.43 -16.89 0.62
CA PRO A 22 -34.18 -17.71 -0.33
C PRO A 22 -33.51 -19.05 -0.59
N VAL A 23 -32.18 -19.10 -0.63
CA VAL A 23 -31.43 -20.35 -0.82
C VAL A 23 -31.79 -21.34 0.29
N VAL A 24 -31.76 -20.92 1.55
CA VAL A 24 -32.09 -21.79 2.68
C VAL A 24 -33.59 -22.09 2.76
N SER A 25 -34.47 -21.12 2.50
CA SER A 25 -35.91 -21.38 2.57
C SER A 25 -36.39 -22.36 1.50
N TYR A 26 -35.90 -22.24 0.26
CA TYR A 26 -36.34 -23.10 -0.85
C TYR A 26 -35.60 -24.43 -0.89
N ILE A 27 -34.27 -24.44 -0.71
CA ILE A 27 -33.49 -25.69 -0.75
C ILE A 27 -33.71 -26.50 0.52
N GLY A 28 -33.80 -25.86 1.69
CA GLY A 28 -34.11 -26.55 2.95
C GLY A 28 -35.44 -27.29 2.88
N SER A 29 -36.49 -26.62 2.39
CA SER A 29 -37.80 -27.23 2.17
C SER A 29 -37.80 -28.35 1.11
N ALA A 30 -36.89 -28.29 0.13
CA ALA A 30 -36.78 -29.30 -0.93
C ALA A 30 -36.03 -30.56 -0.49
N ILE A 31 -35.08 -30.46 0.46
CA ILE A 31 -34.30 -31.60 0.96
C ILE A 31 -35.11 -32.38 2.00
N SER A 32 -35.75 -31.70 2.96
CA SER A 32 -36.67 -32.33 3.90
C SER A 32 -37.45 -31.28 4.69
N VAL A 33 -38.74 -31.54 4.91
CA VAL A 33 -39.67 -30.62 5.59
C VAL A 33 -39.26 -30.29 7.04
N ASP A 34 -38.51 -31.17 7.70
CA ASP A 34 -38.16 -31.03 9.13
C ASP A 34 -36.83 -30.30 9.39
N ILE A 35 -36.05 -29.95 8.37
CA ILE A 35 -34.72 -29.33 8.59
C ILE A 35 -34.84 -27.85 9.02
N PHE A 36 -35.87 -27.12 8.56
CA PHE A 36 -36.16 -25.71 8.94
C PHE A 36 -37.66 -25.37 8.83
N PRO A 37 -38.53 -25.92 9.69
CA PRO A 37 -39.97 -25.71 9.58
C PRO A 37 -40.38 -24.23 9.75
N GLU A 38 -39.62 -23.42 10.49
CA GLU A 38 -39.91 -22.01 10.75
C GLU A 38 -39.65 -21.10 9.54
N TYR A 39 -38.82 -21.55 8.60
CA TYR A 39 -38.49 -20.79 7.39
C TYR A 39 -39.49 -21.02 6.26
N TYR A 40 -40.48 -21.90 6.47
CA TYR A 40 -41.48 -22.20 5.45
C TYR A 40 -42.35 -20.97 5.15
N GLY A 41 -42.37 -20.55 3.88
CA GLY A 41 -43.17 -19.40 3.44
C GLY A 41 -42.68 -18.03 3.93
N ILE A 42 -41.52 -17.94 4.61
CA ILE A 42 -41.03 -16.68 5.16
C ILE A 42 -40.70 -15.65 4.07
N VAL A 43 -40.07 -16.06 2.97
CA VAL A 43 -39.62 -15.17 1.90
C VAL A 43 -40.75 -14.36 1.25
N PRO A 44 -41.86 -14.98 0.78
CA PRO A 44 -42.96 -14.20 0.22
C PRO A 44 -43.63 -13.28 1.24
N MET A 45 -43.72 -13.68 2.52
CA MET A 45 -44.28 -12.84 3.58
C MET A 45 -43.37 -11.66 3.95
N LEU A 46 -42.06 -11.87 3.96
CA LEU A 46 -41.08 -10.86 4.37
C LEU A 46 -40.80 -9.87 3.22
N TRP A 47 -40.49 -10.37 2.02
CA TRP A 47 -40.11 -9.54 0.88
C TRP A 47 -41.30 -8.93 0.14
N GLY A 48 -42.48 -9.55 0.23
CA GLY A 48 -43.72 -8.96 -0.27
C GLY A 48 -44.26 -7.83 0.61
N ASN A 49 -43.77 -7.70 1.84
CA ASN A 49 -44.19 -6.67 2.77
C ASN A 49 -43.36 -5.39 2.59
N VAL A 50 -44.02 -4.29 2.23
CA VAL A 50 -43.37 -2.98 2.06
C VAL A 50 -42.75 -2.47 3.36
N ASN A 51 -43.35 -2.76 4.51
CA ASN A 51 -42.84 -2.33 5.81
C ASN A 51 -41.45 -2.90 6.09
N PHE A 52 -41.17 -4.14 5.64
CA PHE A 52 -39.84 -4.75 5.79
C PHE A 52 -38.77 -3.90 5.09
N TRP A 53 -38.99 -3.53 3.83
CA TRP A 53 -38.05 -2.70 3.07
C TRP A 53 -37.86 -1.30 3.66
N LEU A 54 -38.94 -0.71 4.19
CA LEU A 54 -38.86 0.56 4.91
C LEU A 54 -37.98 0.42 6.17
N PHE A 55 -38.17 -0.63 6.97
CA PHE A 55 -37.36 -0.85 8.17
C PHE A 55 -35.89 -1.16 7.86
N VAL A 56 -35.61 -1.92 6.79
CA VAL A 56 -34.24 -2.20 6.33
C VAL A 56 -33.46 -0.92 6.00
N LEU A 57 -34.14 0.15 5.56
CA LEU A 57 -33.50 1.44 5.29
C LEU A 57 -33.53 2.37 6.51
N LEU A 58 -34.69 2.52 7.14
CA LEU A 58 -34.92 3.51 8.19
C LEU A 58 -34.16 3.15 9.46
N VAL A 59 -34.15 1.88 9.88
CA VAL A 59 -33.51 1.46 11.13
C VAL A 59 -31.99 1.69 11.06
N PRO A 60 -31.25 1.20 10.06
CA PRO A 60 -29.82 1.49 9.97
C PRO A 60 -29.55 2.99 9.82
N PHE A 61 -30.39 3.74 9.11
CA PHE A 61 -30.23 5.18 8.97
C PHE A 61 -30.29 5.89 10.32
N VAL A 62 -31.32 5.61 11.13
CA VAL A 62 -31.50 6.22 12.46
C VAL A 62 -30.37 5.77 13.42
N CYS A 63 -30.01 4.49 13.42
CA CYS A 63 -28.92 3.98 14.26
C CYS A 63 -27.56 4.63 13.91
N ASN A 64 -27.27 4.84 12.62
CA ASN A 64 -26.01 5.44 12.18
C ASN A 64 -26.00 6.97 12.25
N LEU A 65 -27.16 7.64 12.37
CA LEU A 65 -27.25 9.09 12.36
C LEU A 65 -26.43 9.72 13.50
N ARG A 66 -26.56 9.19 14.73
CA ARG A 66 -25.78 9.65 15.89
C ARG A 66 -24.29 9.52 15.66
N ASP A 67 -23.84 8.36 15.15
CA ASP A 67 -22.42 8.09 14.92
C ASP A 67 -21.86 8.94 13.79
N PHE A 68 -22.65 9.17 12.74
CA PHE A 68 -22.30 10.05 11.64
C PHE A 68 -22.14 11.50 12.10
N ILE A 69 -23.10 12.02 12.88
CA ILE A 69 -23.05 13.36 13.47
C ILE A 69 -21.83 13.48 14.37
N TRP A 70 -21.58 12.51 15.26
CA TRP A 70 -20.44 12.55 16.16
C TRP A 70 -19.10 12.54 15.41
N LYS A 71 -18.97 11.69 14.40
CA LYS A 71 -17.79 11.63 13.53
C LYS A 71 -17.54 12.95 12.81
N TYR A 72 -18.59 13.58 12.29
CA TYR A 72 -18.52 14.88 11.65
C TYR A 72 -18.12 15.99 12.63
N ALA A 73 -18.82 16.09 13.76
CA ALA A 73 -18.57 17.09 14.79
C ALA A 73 -17.15 17.00 15.35
N LYS A 74 -16.67 15.78 15.64
CA LYS A 74 -15.29 15.56 16.09
C LYS A 74 -14.28 16.04 15.05
N ARG A 75 -14.52 15.78 13.77
CA ARG A 75 -13.60 16.20 12.69
C ARG A 75 -13.59 17.70 12.47
N MET A 76 -14.74 18.38 12.64
CA MET A 76 -14.86 19.83 12.41
C MET A 76 -14.37 20.65 13.61
N TYR A 77 -14.84 20.33 14.82
CA TYR A 77 -14.63 21.18 16.00
C TYR A 77 -13.49 20.73 16.91
N ARG A 78 -13.09 19.45 16.85
CA ARG A 78 -12.02 18.88 17.68
C ARG A 78 -11.06 17.99 16.88
N PRO A 79 -10.43 18.51 15.80
CA PRO A 79 -9.48 17.74 15.00
C PRO A 79 -8.25 17.37 15.82
N LEU A 80 -7.77 16.14 15.61
CA LEU A 80 -6.56 15.59 16.20
C LEU A 80 -5.39 15.74 15.21
N PRO A 81 -4.13 15.75 15.67
CA PRO A 81 -2.96 15.95 14.80
C PRO A 81 -2.94 15.11 13.52
N TYR A 82 -3.39 13.85 13.60
CA TYR A 82 -3.43 12.95 12.44
C TYR A 82 -4.50 13.34 11.40
N HIS A 83 -5.57 14.05 11.78
CA HIS A 83 -6.58 14.52 10.84
C HIS A 83 -6.01 15.59 9.90
N PHE A 84 -5.15 16.47 10.41
CA PHE A 84 -4.45 17.46 9.60
C PHE A 84 -3.50 16.79 8.60
N VAL A 85 -2.73 15.78 9.04
CA VAL A 85 -1.83 15.03 8.15
C VAL A 85 -2.60 14.33 7.03
N GLN A 86 -3.76 13.72 7.34
CA GLN A 86 -4.61 13.09 6.33
C GLN A 86 -5.12 14.09 5.28
N GLU A 87 -5.43 15.33 5.68
CA GLU A 87 -5.88 16.38 4.77
C GLU A 87 -4.74 16.89 3.91
N ILE A 88 -3.55 17.10 4.47
CA ILE A 88 -2.32 17.43 3.73
C ILE A 88 -2.04 16.37 2.66
N GLN A 89 -2.12 15.08 3.02
CA GLN A 89 -1.95 13.97 2.09
C GLN A 89 -3.04 13.93 1.01
N LYS A 90 -4.30 14.16 1.39
CA LYS A 90 -5.45 14.12 0.46
C LYS A 90 -5.37 15.23 -0.59
N TYR A 91 -5.03 16.45 -0.17
CA TYR A 91 -4.92 17.60 -1.06
C TYR A 91 -3.53 17.74 -1.70
N ASN A 92 -2.59 16.84 -1.37
CA ASN A 92 -1.20 16.86 -1.83
C ASN A 92 -0.59 18.26 -1.71
N LEU A 93 -0.83 18.92 -0.56
CA LEU A 93 -0.31 20.25 -0.30
C LEU A 93 1.22 20.20 -0.44
N PRO A 94 1.82 21.09 -1.24
CA PRO A 94 3.26 21.06 -1.49
C PRO A 94 3.98 21.26 -0.15
N ASP A 95 4.73 20.24 0.24
CA ASP A 95 5.56 20.33 1.41
C ASP A 95 6.67 21.35 1.13
N TYR A 96 6.59 22.51 1.78
CA TYR A 96 7.56 23.59 1.66
C TYR A 96 8.89 23.24 2.33
N ARG A 97 8.97 22.10 3.04
CA ARG A 97 10.24 21.60 3.56
C ARG A 97 11.23 21.46 2.39
N PRO A 98 12.45 22.05 2.51
CA PRO A 98 13.46 21.91 1.48
C PRO A 98 13.64 20.43 1.16
N ARG A 99 13.41 20.04 -0.10
CA ARG A 99 13.57 18.64 -0.53
C ARG A 99 14.99 18.20 -0.22
N MET A 100 15.13 17.49 0.90
CA MET A 100 16.42 17.06 1.44
C MET A 100 17.20 16.26 0.41
N ASP A 101 16.50 15.57 -0.50
CA ASP A 101 17.10 14.81 -1.59
C ASP A 101 17.82 15.70 -2.62
N ARG A 102 17.23 16.85 -2.99
CA ARG A 102 17.87 17.81 -3.89
C ARG A 102 19.08 18.45 -3.22
N PHE A 103 18.95 18.79 -1.93
CA PHE A 103 20.06 19.31 -1.14
C PHE A 103 21.20 18.29 -1.02
N ARG A 104 20.87 17.02 -0.70
CA ARG A 104 21.83 15.91 -0.63
C ARG A 104 22.54 15.68 -1.97
N GLN A 105 21.82 15.70 -3.08
CA GLN A 105 22.41 15.59 -4.42
C GLN A 105 23.38 16.73 -4.71
N ALA A 106 22.97 17.98 -4.40
CA ALA A 106 23.83 19.16 -4.57
C ALA A 106 25.10 19.06 -3.71
N VAL A 107 24.97 18.73 -2.42
CA VAL A 107 26.10 18.53 -1.50
C VAL A 107 27.03 17.42 -1.98
N ASN A 108 26.48 16.29 -2.44
CA ASN A 108 27.27 15.18 -2.98
C ASN A 108 28.03 15.57 -4.26
N LYS A 109 27.40 16.38 -5.13
CA LYS A 109 28.04 16.92 -6.34
C LYS A 109 29.21 17.82 -5.97
N VAL A 110 29.00 18.77 -5.05
CA VAL A 110 30.05 19.67 -4.54
C VAL A 110 31.20 18.86 -3.94
N ARG A 111 30.91 17.84 -3.13
CA ARG A 111 31.92 16.96 -2.53
C ARG A 111 32.74 16.21 -3.60
N ARG A 112 32.10 15.71 -4.66
CA ARG A 112 32.80 15.04 -5.78
C ARG A 112 33.73 16.01 -6.52
N ILE A 113 33.26 17.22 -6.80
CA ILE A 113 34.05 18.27 -7.46
C ILE A 113 35.26 18.67 -6.60
N GLN A 114 35.08 18.83 -5.29
CA GLN A 114 36.19 19.14 -4.39
C GLN A 114 37.26 18.04 -4.38
N ARG A 115 36.85 16.76 -4.40
CA ARG A 115 37.80 15.62 -4.52
C ARG A 115 38.57 15.66 -5.84
N LEU A 116 37.90 15.97 -6.95
CA LEU A 116 38.53 16.12 -8.26
C LEU A 116 39.51 17.31 -8.28
N LYS A 117 39.15 18.46 -7.70
CA LYS A 117 40.06 19.61 -7.57
C LYS A 117 41.29 19.32 -6.72
N ARG A 118 41.19 18.40 -5.75
CA ARG A 118 42.30 17.98 -4.89
C ARG A 118 43.09 16.79 -5.46
N ASN A 119 42.75 16.31 -6.66
CA ASN A 119 43.46 15.22 -7.28
C ASN A 119 44.84 15.71 -7.78
N ARG A 120 45.91 14.99 -7.44
CA ARG A 120 47.29 15.33 -7.82
C ARG A 120 47.74 14.68 -9.14
N GLY A 121 46.82 14.03 -9.86
CA GLY A 121 47.09 13.46 -11.17
C GLY A 121 47.96 12.20 -11.14
N TYR A 122 48.04 11.51 -9.99
CA TYR A 122 48.74 10.24 -9.91
C TYR A 122 47.99 9.18 -10.74
N ALA A 123 48.66 8.66 -11.77
CA ALA A 123 48.21 7.56 -12.57
C ALA A 123 49.38 6.62 -12.79
N PHE A 124 49.15 5.32 -12.59
CA PHE A 124 50.16 4.30 -12.76
C PHE A 124 49.50 3.09 -13.42
N SER A 125 50.05 2.65 -14.54
CA SER A 125 49.56 1.51 -15.30
C SER A 125 50.57 0.38 -15.14
N GLN A 126 50.26 -0.57 -14.28
CA GLN A 126 51.11 -1.72 -13.97
C GLN A 126 50.22 -2.96 -13.85
N ASN A 127 50.62 -4.08 -14.47
CA ASN A 127 49.95 -5.37 -14.25
C ASN A 127 50.32 -5.92 -12.87
N ASP A 128 49.35 -6.45 -12.13
CA ASP A 128 49.51 -6.95 -10.75
C ASP A 128 50.38 -8.22 -10.66
N SER A 129 50.60 -8.93 -11.77
CA SER A 129 51.26 -10.24 -11.81
C SER A 129 52.67 -10.21 -12.41
N ASP A 130 53.56 -11.06 -11.88
CA ASP A 130 54.90 -11.44 -12.42
C ASP A 130 55.98 -10.35 -12.58
N GLN A 131 55.73 -9.11 -12.14
CA GLN A 131 56.71 -8.00 -12.10
C GLN A 131 58.06 -8.42 -11.49
N ASN A 132 58.02 -9.01 -10.28
CA ASN A 132 59.22 -9.44 -9.55
C ASN A 132 59.94 -10.61 -10.22
N LYS A 133 59.20 -11.47 -10.94
CA LYS A 133 59.76 -12.63 -11.63
C LYS A 133 60.55 -12.19 -12.85
N ILE A 134 59.98 -11.28 -13.65
CA ILE A 134 60.61 -10.74 -14.86
C ILE A 134 61.96 -10.08 -14.50
N ILE A 135 62.01 -9.26 -13.45
CA ILE A 135 63.25 -8.58 -13.02
C ILE A 135 64.40 -9.55 -12.73
N ARG A 136 64.10 -10.75 -12.22
CA ARG A 136 65.13 -11.75 -11.84
C ARG A 136 65.57 -12.65 -12.99
N VAL A 137 64.85 -12.65 -14.12
CA VAL A 137 65.11 -13.56 -15.24
C VAL A 137 66.06 -12.95 -16.28
N TYR A 138 66.16 -11.63 -16.37
CA TYR A 138 66.98 -10.95 -17.36
C TYR A 138 68.28 -10.40 -16.76
N ASP A 139 69.41 -10.78 -17.35
CA ASP A 139 70.74 -10.21 -17.07
C ASP A 139 71.20 -9.41 -18.30
N THR A 140 71.35 -8.09 -18.15
CA THR A 140 71.71 -7.19 -19.25
C THR A 140 73.20 -7.18 -19.58
N THR A 141 74.04 -7.84 -18.78
CA THR A 141 75.49 -7.89 -19.02
C THR A 141 75.89 -8.95 -20.04
N GLN A 142 74.99 -9.92 -20.33
CA GLN A 142 75.25 -11.00 -21.27
C GLN A 142 74.76 -10.62 -22.68
N GLN A 143 75.62 -10.76 -23.67
CA GLN A 143 75.24 -10.53 -25.07
C GLN A 143 74.42 -11.70 -25.60
N LYS A 144 73.43 -11.38 -26.45
CA LYS A 144 72.57 -12.40 -27.07
C LYS A 144 73.45 -13.37 -27.87
N PRO A 145 73.27 -14.69 -27.74
CA PRO A 145 74.00 -15.65 -28.57
C PRO A 145 73.72 -15.36 -30.04
N LEU A 146 74.78 -15.18 -30.82
CA LEU A 146 74.72 -15.18 -32.28
C LEU A 146 74.47 -16.63 -32.68
N GLY A 147 73.29 -16.87 -33.27
CA GLY A 147 72.91 -18.19 -33.77
C GLY A 147 73.81 -18.67 -34.89
#